data_AF-A0A0F9BG92-F1
#
_entry.id   AF-A0A0F9BG92-F1
#
_cell.length_a   1.000
_cell.length_b   1.000
_cell.length_c   1.000
_cell.angle_alpha   90.00
_cell.angle_beta   90.00
_cell.angle_gamma   90.00
#
_symmetry.space_group_name_H-M   'P 1'
#
loop_
_entity.id
_entity.type
_entity.pdbx_description
1 polymer ?
#
loop_
_entity_poly.entity_id
_entity_poly.type
_entity_poly.pdbx_seq_one_letter_code
_entity_poly.pdbx_strand_id
1 'polypeptide(L)'
;PLAHAEKLEKLIAVFDSDAEVNELKKSVINIDCALRVFLGALAEISREEVLSFTTTKIVDTLRSKNMAGKIVESANNTLGIFDTVIFGDIDKGGIEKAVNEVQQLLEETKKRGYY
;
A
#
# COMPACT_ATOMS: atom_id res chain seq x y z
N PRO A 1 1.60 -9.31 -10.64
CA PRO A 1 1.78 -7.86 -10.34
C PRO A 1 0.70 -6.97 -10.98
N LEU A 2 0.55 -6.99 -12.32
CA LEU A 2 -0.39 -6.13 -13.06
C LEU A 2 -1.84 -6.18 -12.54
N ALA A 3 -2.43 -7.37 -12.42
CA ALA A 3 -3.82 -7.50 -11.91
C ALA A 3 -4.00 -6.95 -10.48
N HIS A 4 -2.95 -6.97 -9.66
CA HIS A 4 -2.99 -6.37 -8.31
C HIS A 4 -2.85 -4.85 -8.34
N ALA A 5 -2.04 -4.32 -9.27
CA ALA A 5 -1.96 -2.89 -9.53
C ALA A 5 -3.32 -2.34 -9.98
N GLU A 6 -3.95 -2.95 -10.97
CA GLU A 6 -5.28 -2.53 -11.46
C GLU A 6 -6.35 -2.56 -10.37
N LYS A 7 -6.29 -3.56 -9.47
CA LYS A 7 -7.20 -3.65 -8.33
C LYS A 7 -6.95 -2.49 -7.34
N LEU A 8 -5.68 -2.19 -7.06
CA LEU A 8 -5.30 -1.11 -6.16
C LEU A 8 -5.71 0.25 -6.74
N GLU A 9 -5.48 0.49 -8.03
CA GLU A 9 -5.93 1.68 -8.76
C GLU A 9 -7.45 1.89 -8.65
N LYS A 10 -8.25 0.82 -8.81
CA LYS A 10 -9.71 0.89 -8.65
C LYS A 10 -10.13 1.30 -7.24
N LEU A 11 -9.46 0.80 -6.21
CA LEU A 11 -9.75 1.16 -4.81
C LEU A 11 -9.40 2.62 -4.53
N ILE A 12 -8.29 3.10 -5.07
CA ILE A 12 -7.89 4.50 -4.94
C ILE A 12 -8.85 5.42 -5.68
N ALA A 13 -9.29 5.05 -6.88
CA ALA A 13 -10.18 5.88 -7.70
C ALA A 13 -11.55 6.15 -7.05
N VAL A 14 -11.98 5.28 -6.12
CA VAL A 14 -13.25 5.42 -5.38
C VAL A 14 -13.03 5.82 -3.93
N PHE A 15 -11.79 6.14 -3.54
CA PHE A 15 -11.47 6.58 -2.19
C PHE A 15 -12.05 7.97 -1.94
N ASP A 16 -12.75 8.12 -0.80
CA ASP A 16 -13.35 9.36 -0.35
C ASP A 16 -12.80 9.72 1.04
N SER A 17 -12.03 10.81 1.12
CA SER A 17 -11.46 11.34 2.37
C SER A 17 -12.51 11.99 3.28
N ASP A 18 -13.65 12.40 2.71
CA ASP A 18 -14.74 13.07 3.42
C ASP A 18 -15.76 12.07 3.99
N ALA A 19 -15.66 10.80 3.62
CA ALA A 19 -16.47 9.71 4.16
C ALA A 19 -16.47 9.66 5.69
N GLU A 20 -17.50 9.01 6.25
CA GLU A 20 -17.60 8.79 7.68
C GLU A 20 -16.41 7.97 8.20
N VAL A 21 -16.00 8.21 9.45
CA VAL A 21 -14.87 7.55 10.13
C VAL A 21 -14.83 6.04 9.90
N ASN A 22 -15.96 5.36 10.04
CA ASN A 22 -16.04 3.91 9.87
C ASN A 22 -15.87 3.46 8.41
N GLU A 23 -16.39 4.22 7.46
CA GLU A 23 -16.26 3.96 6.03
C GLU A 23 -14.84 4.25 5.56
N LEU A 24 -14.28 5.37 5.98
CA LEU A 24 -12.89 5.75 5.74
C LEU A 24 -11.93 4.67 6.25
N LYS A 25 -12.13 4.19 7.48
CA LYS A 25 -11.32 3.11 8.06
C LYS A 25 -11.41 1.82 7.25
N LYS A 26 -12.61 1.43 6.79
CA LYS A 26 -12.81 0.27 5.91
C LYS A 26 -12.09 0.45 4.58
N SER A 27 -12.17 1.63 3.97
CA SER A 27 -11.47 1.94 2.72
C SER A 27 -9.95 1.85 2.89
N VAL A 28 -9.40 2.39 3.98
CA VAL A 28 -7.98 2.28 4.31
C VAL A 28 -7.56 0.82 4.48
N ILE A 29 -8.32 -0.01 5.20
CA ILE A 29 -8.03 -1.45 5.35
C ILE A 29 -8.01 -2.15 3.99
N ASN A 30 -8.95 -1.83 3.10
CA ASN A 30 -9.01 -2.43 1.78
C ASN A 30 -7.81 -2.03 0.90
N ILE A 31 -7.40 -0.76 0.96
CA ILE A 31 -6.23 -0.25 0.24
C ILE A 31 -4.95 -0.85 0.81
N ASP A 32 -4.78 -0.89 2.14
CA ASP A 32 -3.64 -1.54 2.81
C ASP A 32 -3.50 -2.99 2.37
N CYS A 33 -4.58 -3.78 2.46
CA CYS A 33 -4.57 -5.18 2.05
C CYS A 33 -4.21 -5.34 0.56
N ALA A 34 -4.78 -4.51 -0.32
CA ALA A 34 -4.46 -4.56 -1.75
C ALA A 34 -3.00 -4.14 -2.04
N LEU A 35 -2.49 -3.12 -1.34
CA LEU A 35 -1.11 -2.67 -1.43
C LEU A 35 -0.14 -3.75 -0.97
N ARG A 36 -0.38 -4.39 0.19
CA ARG A 36 0.45 -5.50 0.68
C ARG A 36 0.50 -6.64 -0.34
N VAL A 37 -0.64 -7.03 -0.92
CA VAL A 37 -0.69 -8.06 -1.96
C VAL A 37 0.06 -7.65 -3.22
N PHE A 38 -0.05 -6.39 -3.64
CA PHE A 38 0.71 -5.87 -4.77
C PHE A 38 2.22 -5.92 -4.50
N LEU A 39 2.68 -5.41 -3.36
CA LEU A 39 4.10 -5.44 -2.94
C LEU A 39 4.62 -6.88 -2.80
N GLY A 40 3.80 -7.79 -2.27
CA GLY A 40 4.09 -9.21 -2.21
C GLY A 40 4.28 -9.81 -3.60
N ALA A 41 3.39 -9.50 -4.54
CA ALA A 41 3.52 -9.96 -5.91
C ALA A 41 4.77 -9.42 -6.62
N LEU A 42 5.19 -8.17 -6.33
CA LEU A 42 6.46 -7.63 -6.81
C LEU A 42 7.67 -8.39 -6.24
N ALA A 43 7.55 -8.86 -5.00
CA ALA A 43 8.59 -9.64 -4.31
C ALA A 43 8.45 -11.16 -4.48
N GLU A 44 7.53 -11.62 -5.35
CA GLU A 44 7.24 -13.04 -5.58
C GLU A 44 6.79 -13.81 -4.33
N ILE A 45 6.07 -13.12 -3.43
CA ILE A 45 5.48 -13.68 -2.22
C ILE A 45 3.99 -13.95 -2.45
N SER A 46 3.51 -15.10 -1.93
CA SER A 46 2.10 -15.48 -2.00
C SER A 46 1.21 -14.50 -1.24
N ARG A 47 -0.06 -14.44 -1.62
CA ARG A 47 -1.05 -13.57 -0.96
C ARG A 47 -1.18 -13.91 0.52
N GLU A 48 -1.29 -15.18 0.84
CA GLU A 48 -1.50 -15.67 2.20
C GLU A 48 -0.29 -15.31 3.08
N GLU A 49 0.91 -15.45 2.54
CA GLU A 49 2.14 -15.13 3.24
C GLU A 49 2.29 -13.62 3.46
N VAL A 50 2.13 -12.79 2.41
CA VAL A 50 2.35 -11.33 2.57
C VAL A 50 1.32 -10.67 3.47
N LEU A 51 0.09 -11.19 3.54
CA LEU A 51 -0.93 -10.70 4.47
C LEU A 51 -0.66 -11.07 5.93
N SER A 52 0.22 -12.04 6.18
CA SER A 52 0.71 -12.35 7.53
C SER A 52 1.90 -11.47 7.96
N PHE A 53 2.45 -10.67 7.05
CA PHE A 53 3.66 -9.90 7.33
C PHE A 53 3.34 -8.59 8.04
N THR A 54 4.18 -8.26 9.01
CA THR A 54 4.27 -6.89 9.52
C THR A 54 4.81 -5.96 8.43
N THR A 55 4.53 -4.66 8.57
CA THR A 55 5.08 -3.63 7.69
C THR A 55 6.60 -3.71 7.58
N THR A 56 7.30 -3.90 8.70
CA THR A 56 8.76 -4.11 8.74
C THR A 56 9.18 -5.29 7.87
N LYS A 57 8.52 -6.45 7.99
CA LYS A 57 8.88 -7.65 7.22
C LYS A 57 8.65 -7.48 5.72
N ILE A 58 7.60 -6.75 5.32
CA ILE A 58 7.38 -6.38 3.92
C ILE A 58 8.55 -5.52 3.43
N VAL A 59 8.85 -4.43 4.13
CA VAL A 59 9.92 -3.48 3.76
C VAL A 59 11.28 -4.17 3.64
N ASP A 60 11.63 -5.03 4.59
CA ASP A 60 12.89 -5.78 4.56
C ASP A 60 12.94 -6.79 3.40
N THR A 61 11.80 -7.38 3.03
CA THR A 61 11.69 -8.22 1.84
C THR A 61 11.94 -7.40 0.56
N LEU A 62 11.32 -6.23 0.42
CA LEU A 62 11.51 -5.38 -0.77
C LEU A 62 12.99 -4.97 -0.90
N ARG A 63 13.65 -4.67 0.23
CA ARG A 63 15.10 -4.38 0.28
C ARG A 63 15.93 -5.59 -0.14
N SER A 64 15.65 -6.79 0.37
CA SER A 64 16.42 -7.99 0.05
C SER A 64 16.27 -8.41 -1.42
N LYS A 65 15.14 -8.05 -2.06
CA LYS A 65 14.89 -8.19 -3.50
C LYS A 65 15.52 -7.07 -4.35
N ASN A 66 16.35 -6.19 -3.77
CA ASN A 66 16.99 -5.05 -4.45
C ASN A 66 16.00 -4.14 -5.19
N MET A 67 14.78 -3.96 -4.65
CA MET A 67 13.84 -3.00 -5.22
C MET A 67 14.36 -1.58 -5.10
N ALA A 68 13.93 -0.70 -6.02
CA ALA A 68 14.34 0.69 -6.01
C ALA A 68 14.03 1.36 -4.66
N GLY A 69 14.99 2.09 -4.09
CA GLY A 69 14.86 2.71 -2.77
C GLY A 69 13.60 3.57 -2.61
N LYS A 70 13.18 4.28 -3.66
CA LYS A 70 11.95 5.08 -3.68
C LYS A 70 10.67 4.24 -3.48
N ILE A 71 10.64 3.01 -4.01
CA ILE A 71 9.51 2.08 -3.81
C ILE A 71 9.50 1.58 -2.37
N VAL A 72 10.67 1.22 -1.84
CA VAL A 72 10.83 0.74 -0.46
C VAL A 72 10.43 1.82 0.54
N GLU A 73 10.88 3.06 0.34
CA GLU A 73 10.58 4.20 1.19
C GLU A 73 9.09 4.55 1.16
N SER A 74 8.50 4.64 -0.03
CA SER A 74 7.06 4.90 -0.19
C SER A 74 6.22 3.80 0.44
N ALA A 75 6.58 2.52 0.25
CA ALA A 75 5.89 1.40 0.90
C ALA A 75 5.96 1.51 2.43
N ASN A 76 7.13 1.83 2.99
CA ASN A 76 7.32 1.97 4.43
C ASN A 76 6.47 3.11 5.01
N ASN A 77 6.47 4.27 4.36
CA ASN A 77 5.73 5.45 4.81
C ASN A 77 4.22 5.19 4.78
N THR A 78 3.70 4.74 3.63
CA THR A 78 2.27 4.50 3.46
C THR A 78 1.76 3.43 4.42
N LEU A 79 2.42 2.27 4.50
CA LEU A 79 1.99 1.18 5.39
C LEU A 79 2.03 1.61 6.86
N GLY A 80 3.00 2.44 7.27
CA GLY A 80 3.05 2.98 8.63
C GLY A 80 1.88 3.92 8.95
N ILE A 81 1.47 4.75 7.99
CA ILE A 81 0.28 5.61 8.14
C ILE A 81 -0.97 4.76 8.22
N PHE A 82 -1.13 3.75 7.35
CA PHE A 82 -2.27 2.84 7.39
C PHE A 82 -2.34 2.07 8.70
N ASP A 83 -1.22 1.53 9.20
CA ASP A 83 -1.17 0.87 10.51
C ASP A 83 -1.69 1.80 11.62
N THR A 84 -1.31 3.08 11.61
CA THR A 84 -1.78 4.08 12.58
C THR A 84 -3.30 4.24 12.53
N VAL A 85 -3.89 4.28 11.34
CA VAL A 85 -5.36 4.43 11.16
C VAL A 85 -6.11 3.15 11.51
N ILE A 86 -5.52 1.99 11.22
CA ILE A 86 -6.12 0.68 11.49
C ILE A 86 -6.16 0.42 13.00
N PHE A 87 -5.07 0.72 13.72
CA PHE A 87 -4.92 0.39 15.14
C PHE A 87 -5.11 1.57 16.10
N GLY A 88 -5.18 2.81 15.60
CA GLY A 88 -5.24 4.03 16.41
C GLY A 88 -6.22 5.08 15.86
N ASP A 89 -5.83 6.35 16.03
CA ASP A 89 -6.65 7.51 15.67
C ASP A 89 -6.64 7.80 14.17
N ILE A 90 -7.73 8.40 13.69
CA ILE A 90 -7.87 8.79 12.29
C ILE A 90 -7.31 10.19 12.08
N ASP A 91 -6.21 10.27 11.34
CA ASP A 91 -5.71 11.51 10.74
C ASP A 91 -6.07 11.55 9.25
N LYS A 92 -7.12 12.31 8.90
CA LYS A 92 -7.61 12.44 7.52
C LYS A 92 -6.53 13.00 6.57
N GLY A 93 -5.74 13.97 7.03
CA GLY A 93 -4.68 14.58 6.20
C GLY A 93 -3.54 13.59 5.94
N GLY A 94 -3.16 12.81 6.95
CA GLY A 94 -2.21 11.71 6.82
C GLY A 94 -2.69 10.64 5.83
N ILE A 95 -3.97 10.26 5.88
CA ILE A 95 -4.56 9.24 4.98
C ILE A 95 -4.51 9.69 3.51
N GLU A 96 -4.96 10.91 3.21
CA GLU A 96 -4.98 11.41 1.84
C GLU A 96 -3.56 11.45 1.25
N LYS A 97 -2.59 11.89 2.06
CA LYS A 97 -1.17 11.83 1.69
C LYS A 97 -0.72 10.39 1.42
N ALA A 98 -1.08 9.44 2.27
CA ALA A 98 -0.71 8.03 2.10
C ALA A 98 -1.32 7.44 0.81
N VAL A 99 -2.58 7.73 0.51
CA VAL A 99 -3.25 7.29 -0.73
C VAL A 99 -2.56 7.86 -1.97
N ASN A 100 -2.18 9.15 -1.94
CA ASN A 100 -1.40 9.77 -3.01
C ASN A 100 -0.01 9.13 -3.16
N GLU A 101 0.66 8.78 -2.06
CA GLU A 101 1.92 8.03 -2.10
C GLU A 101 1.74 6.64 -2.74
N VAL A 102 0.60 5.96 -2.54
CA VAL A 102 0.31 4.70 -3.25
C VAL A 102 0.22 4.90 -4.75
N GLN A 103 -0.43 5.97 -5.23
CA GLN A 103 -0.48 6.27 -6.65
C GLN A 103 0.93 6.49 -7.22
N GLN A 104 1.75 7.27 -6.52
CA GLN A 104 3.14 7.51 -6.93
C GLN A 104 3.98 6.22 -6.93
N LEU A 105 3.74 5.33 -5.97
CA LEU A 105 4.37 4.02 -5.91
C LEU A 105 4.02 3.19 -7.14
N LEU A 106 2.73 3.15 -7.53
CA LEU A 106 2.26 2.46 -8.75
C LEU A 106 2.91 3.04 -10.02
N GLU A 107 2.95 4.37 -10.16
CA GLU A 107 3.61 5.02 -11.29
C GLU A 107 5.10 4.68 -11.37
N GLU A 108 5.81 4.73 -10.24
CA GLU A 108 7.24 4.44 -10.18
C GLU A 108 7.54 2.95 -10.48
N THR A 109 6.70 2.05 -9.98
CA THR A 109 6.82 0.61 -10.23
C THR A 109 6.54 0.26 -11.70
N LYS A 110 5.52 0.87 -12.31
CA LYS A 110 5.23 0.77 -13.75
C LYS A 110 6.35 1.34 -14.62
N LYS A 111 6.85 2.54 -14.30
CA LYS A 111 7.95 3.20 -15.02
C LYS A 111 9.22 2.36 -15.08
N ARG A 112 9.47 1.56 -14.04
CA ARG A 112 10.63 0.67 -13.93
C ARG A 112 10.41 -0.71 -14.55
N GLY A 113 9.22 -0.99 -15.08
CA GLY A 113 8.90 -2.25 -15.73
C GLY A 113 8.73 -3.42 -14.76
N TYR A 114 8.40 -3.16 -13.50
CA TYR A 114 8.10 -4.24 -12.56
C TYR A 114 6.76 -4.95 -12.83
N TYR A 115 5.88 -4.31 -13.61
CA TYR A 115 4.62 -4.89 -14.08
C TYR A 115 4.11 -4.21 -15.34
#